data_AF-A0A285KZY7-F1
#
_entry.id   AF-A0A285KZY7-F1
#
_cell.length_a   1.000
_cell.length_b   1.000
_cell.length_c   1.000
_cell.angle_alpha   90.00
_cell.angle_beta   90.00
_cell.angle_gamma   90.00
#
_symmetry.space_group_name_H-M   'P 1'
#
loop_
_entity.id
_entity.type
_entity.pdbx_description
1 polymer ?
#
loop_
_entity_poly.entity_id
_entity_poly.type
_entity_poly.pdbx_seq_one_letter_code
_entity_poly.pdbx_strand_id
1 'polypeptide(L)'
;MTGGRLGILANGLRNLRRAPDLAALRAAGSPDELARRALIPAARNMGIAIGFLGADLRAEATAALLACRVLDAYEDLIDRPLAGAAVRTAAQYLIGGADTPPPPPERVTVRDSEAVDLVLAERIADVRALVSALPVAGRERVGSLLLDIGDVMARNLESPLPRVAYSEGVLGRVTHYACTLVAEEACAEADLRELTACVGVIAQAANDLRDGELALYGVADRAELTRAVMLRLLAPALGGFALLARLGPRTPNPGARAAMAYMTITTTGFLCSTVGAPVPYRRPIGATALAVLSPARWAKMVERVQRCADAAVHRVLDTSPELGTGSDAAARLLGAVDPGTLSPAMVPLIVDTTFALVRALPEEPLTGTLSAADIRTMMIADHLAFGALDRLPPRGADEMRALATRFQLAALETTPGGDRP
;
A
#
# COMPACT_ATOMS: atom_id res chain seq x y z
N MET A 1 2.47 11.37 -30.95
CA MET A 1 2.04 11.84 -29.60
C MET A 1 2.97 11.35 -28.47
N THR A 2 4.28 11.58 -28.57
CA THR A 2 5.29 10.99 -27.63
C THR A 2 6.05 12.04 -26.80
N GLY A 3 6.17 13.27 -27.27
CA GLY A 3 6.96 14.32 -26.59
C GLY A 3 6.40 14.79 -25.24
N GLY A 4 5.08 14.95 -25.13
CA GLY A 4 4.45 15.46 -23.90
C GLY A 4 4.55 14.52 -22.69
N ARG A 5 4.41 13.20 -22.90
CA ARG A 5 4.54 12.20 -21.81
C ARG A 5 5.98 12.04 -21.34
N LEU A 6 6.94 12.01 -22.28
CA LEU A 6 8.36 11.94 -21.95
C LEU A 6 8.82 13.17 -21.16
N GLY A 7 8.33 14.36 -21.53
CA GLY A 7 8.60 15.60 -20.79
C GLY A 7 8.12 15.55 -19.34
N ILE A 8 6.91 15.03 -19.09
CA ILE A 8 6.34 14.88 -17.73
C ILE A 8 7.17 13.90 -16.90
N LEU A 9 7.53 12.74 -17.47
CA LEU A 9 8.34 11.74 -16.76
C LEU A 9 9.75 12.24 -16.46
N ALA A 10 10.40 12.91 -17.43
CA ALA A 10 11.72 13.51 -17.24
C ALA A 10 11.69 14.60 -16.16
N ASN A 11 10.66 15.44 -16.16
CA ASN A 11 10.46 16.46 -15.13
C ASN A 11 10.23 15.83 -13.75
N GLY A 12 9.39 14.79 -13.67
CA GLY A 12 9.12 14.08 -12.42
C GLY A 12 10.37 13.44 -11.82
N LEU A 13 11.18 12.76 -12.63
CA LEU A 13 12.44 12.17 -12.19
C LEU A 13 13.45 13.21 -11.72
N ARG A 14 13.53 14.36 -12.40
CA ARG A 14 14.43 15.46 -12.02
C ARG A 14 14.05 16.09 -10.69
N ASN A 15 12.76 16.16 -10.37
CA ASN A 15 12.25 16.86 -9.20
C ASN A 15 11.89 15.94 -8.03
N LEU A 16 11.99 14.61 -8.18
CA LEU A 16 11.59 13.63 -7.16
C LEU A 16 12.22 13.83 -5.77
N ARG A 17 13.41 14.45 -5.71
CA ARG A 17 14.16 14.71 -4.47
C ARG A 17 14.46 16.19 -4.25
N ARG A 18 13.83 17.08 -5.02
CA ARG A 18 14.01 18.54 -4.84
C ARG A 18 12.95 19.05 -3.88
N ALA A 19 13.34 20.03 -3.05
CA ALA A 19 12.39 20.74 -2.21
C ALA A 19 11.30 21.38 -3.08
N PRO A 20 10.03 21.40 -2.63
CA PRO A 20 8.94 22.04 -3.35
C PRO A 20 9.14 23.55 -3.45
N ASP A 21 8.85 24.11 -4.63
CA ASP A 21 8.73 25.56 -4.79
C ASP A 21 7.32 26.02 -4.36
N LEU A 22 7.17 26.28 -3.07
CA LEU A 22 5.89 26.65 -2.46
C LEU A 22 5.38 28.00 -2.99
N ALA A 23 6.29 28.94 -3.30
CA ALA A 23 5.92 30.22 -3.88
C ALA A 23 5.33 30.03 -5.28
N ALA A 24 5.95 29.17 -6.10
CA ALA A 24 5.43 28.80 -7.41
C ALA A 24 4.08 28.06 -7.33
N LEU A 25 3.83 27.25 -6.31
CA LEU A 25 2.53 26.61 -6.10
C LEU A 25 1.46 27.64 -5.76
N ARG A 26 1.73 28.54 -4.79
CA ARG A 26 0.80 29.61 -4.40
C ARG A 26 0.54 30.59 -5.54
N ALA A 27 1.53 30.85 -6.39
CA ALA A 27 1.41 31.75 -7.54
C ALA A 27 0.84 31.09 -8.80
N ALA A 28 0.44 29.81 -8.77
CA ALA A 28 -0.16 29.15 -9.93
C ALA A 28 -1.42 29.89 -10.40
N GLY A 29 -1.45 30.25 -11.70
CA GLY A 29 -2.50 31.08 -12.29
C GLY A 29 -3.74 30.31 -12.72
N SER A 30 -3.73 28.99 -12.66
CA SER A 30 -4.89 28.14 -12.97
C SER A 30 -4.87 26.81 -12.21
N PRO A 31 -6.01 26.12 -12.08
CA PRO A 31 -6.08 24.78 -11.49
C PRO A 31 -5.14 23.77 -12.17
N ASP A 32 -5.06 23.79 -13.50
CA ASP A 32 -4.17 22.91 -14.26
C ASP A 32 -2.70 23.20 -14.00
N GLU A 33 -2.34 24.48 -13.84
CA GLU A 33 -0.98 24.87 -13.49
C GLU A 33 -0.62 24.42 -12.07
N LEU A 34 -1.52 24.60 -11.11
CA LEU A 34 -1.38 24.10 -9.75
C LEU A 34 -1.15 22.58 -9.77
N ALA A 35 -2.01 21.84 -10.47
CA ALA A 35 -1.93 20.39 -10.56
C ALA A 35 -0.58 19.91 -11.11
N ARG A 36 -0.11 20.52 -12.21
CA ARG A 36 1.19 20.17 -12.82
C ARG A 36 2.36 20.41 -11.88
N ARG A 37 2.32 21.49 -11.09
CA ARG A 37 3.39 21.85 -10.15
C ARG A 37 3.32 21.01 -8.88
N ALA A 38 2.13 20.68 -8.40
CA ALA A 38 1.90 19.97 -7.13
C ALA A 38 2.08 18.45 -7.23
N LEU A 39 1.81 17.84 -8.39
CA LEU A 39 1.72 16.39 -8.53
C LEU A 39 2.96 15.62 -8.02
N ILE A 40 4.17 16.06 -8.39
CA ILE A 40 5.41 15.38 -7.99
C ILE A 40 5.78 15.67 -6.54
N PRO A 41 5.76 16.94 -6.06
CA PRO A 41 5.99 17.22 -4.65
C PRO A 41 4.99 16.53 -3.70
N ALA A 42 3.71 16.49 -4.04
CA ALA A 42 2.66 15.94 -3.19
C ALA A 42 2.74 14.41 -3.08
N ALA A 43 3.11 13.71 -4.17
CA ALA A 43 2.94 12.26 -4.24
C ALA A 43 4.16 11.47 -4.75
N ARG A 44 5.27 12.16 -5.05
CA ARG A 44 6.58 11.58 -5.41
C ARG A 44 6.46 10.49 -6.49
N ASN A 45 6.74 9.24 -6.15
CA ASN A 45 6.68 8.10 -7.07
C ASN A 45 5.27 7.89 -7.64
N MET A 46 4.21 8.16 -6.86
CA MET A 46 2.84 8.09 -7.36
C MET A 46 2.56 9.17 -8.40
N GLY A 47 3.12 10.38 -8.21
CA GLY A 47 3.05 11.43 -9.23
C GLY A 47 3.75 11.04 -10.55
N ILE A 48 4.87 10.32 -10.47
CA ILE A 48 5.53 9.73 -11.65
C ILE A 48 4.65 8.63 -12.27
N ALA A 49 4.04 7.78 -11.43
CA ALA A 49 3.18 6.69 -11.88
C ALA A 49 1.96 7.21 -12.67
N ILE A 50 1.31 8.27 -12.18
CA ILE A 50 0.23 8.99 -12.85
C ILE A 50 0.69 9.53 -14.22
N GLY A 51 1.96 9.91 -14.35
CA GLY A 51 2.57 10.32 -15.62
C GLY A 51 2.56 9.25 -16.72
N PHE A 52 2.47 7.96 -16.38
CA PHE A 52 2.36 6.88 -17.37
C PHE A 52 0.94 6.73 -17.95
N LEU A 53 -0.08 7.28 -17.28
CA LEU A 53 -1.48 7.06 -17.65
C LEU A 53 -1.89 7.77 -18.95
N GLY A 54 -3.02 7.31 -19.51
CA GLY A 54 -3.75 8.00 -20.57
C GLY A 54 -4.16 9.42 -20.17
N ALA A 55 -4.47 10.31 -21.13
CA ALA A 55 -4.78 11.70 -20.79
C ALA A 55 -5.98 11.81 -19.83
N ASP A 56 -7.06 11.08 -20.12
CA ASP A 56 -8.30 11.09 -19.33
C ASP A 56 -8.09 10.47 -17.95
N LEU A 57 -7.54 9.26 -17.88
CA LEU A 57 -7.19 8.59 -16.61
C LEU A 57 -6.22 9.40 -15.76
N ARG A 58 -5.27 10.10 -16.39
CA ARG A 58 -4.32 10.96 -15.70
C ARG A 58 -5.00 12.17 -15.09
N ALA A 59 -5.95 12.80 -15.77
CA ALA A 59 -6.71 13.92 -15.24
C ALA A 59 -7.51 13.49 -14.01
N GLU A 60 -8.24 12.39 -14.12
CA GLU A 60 -9.02 11.81 -13.03
C GLU A 60 -8.14 11.39 -11.84
N ALA A 61 -7.03 10.67 -12.08
CA ALA A 61 -6.10 10.26 -11.03
C ALA A 61 -5.40 11.46 -10.36
N THR A 62 -5.11 12.53 -11.12
CA THR A 62 -4.52 13.76 -10.57
C THR A 62 -5.51 14.48 -9.68
N ALA A 63 -6.76 14.64 -10.12
CA ALA A 63 -7.81 15.26 -9.32
C ALA A 63 -8.08 14.47 -8.03
N ALA A 64 -8.22 13.15 -8.14
CA ALA A 64 -8.43 12.25 -6.99
C ALA A 64 -7.27 12.36 -5.97
N LEU A 65 -6.04 12.28 -6.45
CA LEU A 65 -4.85 12.38 -5.60
C LEU A 65 -4.79 13.73 -4.88
N LEU A 66 -4.90 14.85 -5.60
CA LEU A 66 -4.79 16.17 -4.98
C LEU A 66 -5.94 16.44 -4.01
N ALA A 67 -7.15 15.94 -4.31
CA ALA A 67 -8.27 16.00 -3.39
C ALA A 67 -8.03 15.17 -2.12
N CYS A 68 -7.45 13.98 -2.22
CA CYS A 68 -7.06 13.20 -1.04
C CYS A 68 -5.99 13.93 -0.21
N ARG A 69 -5.01 14.56 -0.85
CA ARG A 69 -3.97 15.36 -0.16
C ARG A 69 -4.54 16.58 0.56
N VAL A 70 -5.63 17.17 0.06
CA VAL A 70 -6.38 18.19 0.80
C VAL A 70 -7.01 17.60 2.05
N LEU A 71 -7.58 16.39 2.00
CA LEU A 71 -8.13 15.72 3.19
C LEU A 71 -7.02 15.43 4.22
N ASP A 72 -5.86 14.93 3.77
CA ASP A 72 -4.68 14.73 4.63
C ASP A 72 -4.29 16.05 5.35
N ALA A 73 -4.32 17.19 4.65
CA ALA A 73 -4.02 18.49 5.25
C ALA A 73 -4.96 18.81 6.43
N TYR A 74 -6.25 18.54 6.28
CA TYR A 74 -7.23 18.76 7.35
C TYR A 74 -7.15 17.72 8.47
N GLU A 75 -6.71 16.49 8.17
CA GLU A 75 -6.46 15.45 9.17
C GLU A 75 -5.26 15.78 10.06
N ASP A 76 -4.15 16.20 9.44
CA ASP A 76 -2.85 16.31 10.12
C ASP A 76 -2.57 17.72 10.68
N LEU A 77 -3.06 18.77 10.02
CA LEU A 77 -2.68 20.16 10.30
C LEU A 77 -3.72 20.96 11.08
N ILE A 78 -4.93 20.40 11.29
CA ILE A 78 -5.95 20.98 12.17
C ILE A 78 -5.82 20.37 13.56
N ASP A 79 -6.17 21.14 14.59
CA ASP A 79 -6.24 20.61 15.95
C ASP A 79 -7.26 19.47 16.03
N ARG A 80 -6.81 18.37 16.64
CA ARG A 80 -7.53 17.08 16.67
C ARG A 80 -9.03 17.18 17.01
N PRO A 81 -9.48 18.02 17.96
CA PRO A 81 -10.92 18.14 18.27
C PRO A 81 -11.78 18.66 17.12
N LEU A 82 -11.19 19.41 16.18
CA LEU A 82 -11.90 20.01 15.04
C LEU A 82 -11.63 19.27 13.73
N ALA A 83 -10.52 18.51 13.65
CA ALA A 83 -10.05 17.87 12.43
C ALA A 83 -11.11 16.94 11.80
N GLY A 84 -11.83 16.14 12.60
CA GLY A 84 -12.82 15.20 12.08
C GLY A 84 -13.98 15.90 11.34
N ALA A 85 -14.47 17.02 11.90
CA ALA A 85 -15.50 17.83 11.24
C ALA A 85 -14.93 18.53 10.00
N ALA A 86 -13.72 19.09 10.10
CA ALA A 86 -13.06 19.76 8.98
C ALA A 86 -12.84 18.83 7.77
N VAL A 87 -12.38 17.60 7.99
CA VAL A 87 -12.21 16.59 6.93
C VAL A 87 -13.54 16.28 6.23
N ARG A 88 -14.63 16.04 7.00
CA ARG A 88 -15.96 15.79 6.42
C ARG A 88 -16.45 16.98 5.59
N THR A 89 -16.29 18.21 6.09
CA THR A 89 -16.68 19.43 5.36
C THR A 89 -15.82 19.63 4.11
N ALA A 90 -14.51 19.37 4.17
CA ALA A 90 -13.63 19.45 3.00
C ALA A 90 -14.04 18.44 1.91
N ALA A 91 -14.33 17.19 2.30
CA ALA A 91 -14.83 16.17 1.37
C ALA A 91 -16.13 16.61 0.69
N GLN A 92 -17.11 17.13 1.47
CA GLN A 92 -18.36 17.66 0.92
C GLN A 92 -18.13 18.87 0.00
N TYR A 93 -17.24 19.78 0.36
CA TYR A 93 -16.91 20.93 -0.47
C TYR A 93 -16.29 20.53 -1.81
N LEU A 94 -15.31 19.61 -1.79
CA LEU A 94 -14.60 19.14 -2.99
C LEU A 94 -15.53 18.49 -4.02
N ILE A 95 -16.60 17.83 -3.57
CA ILE A 95 -17.60 17.20 -4.44
C ILE A 95 -18.78 18.12 -4.78
N GLY A 96 -18.81 19.33 -4.22
CA GLY A 96 -19.87 20.30 -4.41
C GLY A 96 -21.13 20.10 -3.57
N GLY A 97 -21.09 19.25 -2.53
CA GLY A 97 -22.15 19.08 -1.54
C GLY A 97 -22.17 20.20 -0.48
N ALA A 98 -21.10 20.99 -0.37
CA ALA A 98 -21.04 22.19 0.47
C ALA A 98 -20.60 23.42 -0.34
N ASP A 99 -21.17 24.58 -0.02
CA ASP A 99 -20.85 25.85 -0.70
C ASP A 99 -19.57 26.50 -0.17
N THR A 100 -19.26 26.28 1.11
CA THR A 100 -18.11 26.89 1.78
C THR A 100 -17.09 25.83 2.19
N PRO A 101 -15.78 26.05 1.95
CA PRO A 101 -14.75 25.17 2.45
C PRO A 101 -14.56 25.40 3.97
N PRO A 102 -14.00 24.42 4.70
CA PRO A 102 -13.50 24.69 6.04
C PRO A 102 -12.36 25.72 6.00
N PRO A 103 -12.10 26.46 7.09
CA PRO A 103 -10.96 27.38 7.17
C PRO A 103 -9.64 26.64 6.95
N PRO A 104 -8.66 27.24 6.26
CA PRO A 104 -7.38 26.59 6.01
C PRO A 104 -6.64 26.28 7.33
N PRO A 105 -5.82 25.21 7.37
CA PRO A 105 -5.05 24.91 8.57
C PRO A 105 -4.04 26.01 8.93
N GLU A 106 -3.87 26.29 10.23
CA GLU A 106 -3.01 27.38 10.74
C GLU A 106 -1.67 26.89 11.32
N ARG A 107 -1.33 25.60 11.16
CA ARG A 107 -0.10 25.02 11.72
C ARG A 107 1.15 25.32 10.91
N VAL A 108 2.27 25.51 11.63
CA VAL A 108 3.61 25.50 11.04
C VAL A 108 3.94 24.09 10.58
N THR A 109 4.22 23.93 9.29
CA THR A 109 4.58 22.65 8.72
C THR A 109 6.03 22.31 9.03
N VAL A 110 6.28 21.05 9.38
CA VAL A 110 7.63 20.55 9.70
C VAL A 110 8.21 19.82 8.48
N ARG A 111 7.35 19.19 7.69
CA ARG A 111 7.73 18.38 6.52
C ARG A 111 7.39 19.11 5.21
N ASP A 112 8.25 18.96 4.20
CA ASP A 112 7.99 19.49 2.85
C ASP A 112 6.66 19.00 2.26
N SER A 113 6.25 17.76 2.57
CA SER A 113 4.97 17.19 2.13
C SER A 113 3.78 17.92 2.77
N GLU A 114 3.85 18.20 4.08
CA GLU A 114 2.82 18.98 4.78
C GLU A 114 2.74 20.40 4.23
N ALA A 115 3.88 21.00 3.88
CA ALA A 115 3.91 22.33 3.28
C ALA A 115 3.20 22.37 1.92
N VAL A 116 3.28 21.30 1.13
CA VAL A 116 2.51 21.16 -0.11
C VAL A 116 1.02 20.96 0.19
N ASP A 117 0.69 20.11 1.16
CA ASP A 117 -0.70 19.83 1.56
C ASP A 117 -1.40 21.09 2.08
N LEU A 118 -0.70 21.91 2.87
CA LEU A 118 -1.17 23.20 3.33
C LEU A 118 -1.50 24.13 2.15
N VAL A 119 -0.61 24.24 1.16
CA VAL A 119 -0.88 25.05 -0.04
C VAL A 119 -2.07 24.49 -0.83
N LEU A 120 -2.24 23.18 -0.91
CA LEU A 120 -3.41 22.57 -1.54
C LEU A 120 -4.71 22.88 -0.78
N ALA A 121 -4.68 22.90 0.55
CA ALA A 121 -5.81 23.30 1.38
C ALA A 121 -6.13 24.80 1.25
N GLU A 122 -5.12 25.67 1.25
CA GLU A 122 -5.26 27.12 0.94
C GLU A 122 -5.92 27.32 -0.44
N ARG A 123 -5.60 26.44 -1.40
CA ARG A 123 -6.09 26.47 -2.79
C ARG A 123 -7.18 25.43 -3.05
N ILE A 124 -7.96 25.03 -2.04
CA ILE A 124 -8.97 23.97 -2.15
C ILE A 124 -10.00 24.23 -3.27
N ALA A 125 -10.33 25.50 -3.55
CA ALA A 125 -11.23 25.87 -4.64
C ALA A 125 -10.69 25.46 -6.02
N ASP A 126 -9.39 25.54 -6.26
CA ASP A 126 -8.77 25.06 -7.50
C ASP A 126 -8.80 23.53 -7.58
N VAL A 127 -8.60 22.84 -6.46
CA VAL A 127 -8.70 21.38 -6.40
C VAL A 127 -10.14 20.93 -6.68
N ARG A 128 -11.15 21.63 -6.12
CA ARG A 128 -12.57 21.42 -6.45
C ARG A 128 -12.83 21.67 -7.93
N ALA A 129 -12.21 22.68 -8.54
CA ALA A 129 -12.36 22.95 -9.96
C ALA A 129 -11.81 21.80 -10.83
N LEU A 130 -10.68 21.18 -10.45
CA LEU A 130 -10.15 19.98 -11.11
C LEU A 130 -11.14 18.81 -11.05
N VAL A 131 -11.73 18.54 -9.88
CA VAL A 131 -12.76 17.50 -9.73
C VAL A 131 -13.98 17.84 -10.58
N SER A 132 -14.46 19.08 -10.53
CA SER A 132 -15.64 19.54 -11.26
C SER A 132 -15.49 19.47 -12.79
N ALA A 133 -14.26 19.62 -13.29
CA ALA A 133 -13.92 19.52 -14.70
C ALA A 133 -13.94 18.07 -15.25
N LEU A 134 -13.96 17.06 -14.38
CA LEU A 134 -14.05 15.67 -14.82
C LEU A 134 -15.40 15.37 -15.49
N PRO A 135 -15.45 14.37 -16.40
CA PRO A 135 -16.72 13.80 -16.86
C PRO A 135 -17.57 13.32 -15.68
N VAL A 136 -18.91 13.29 -15.86
CA VAL A 136 -19.88 12.91 -14.82
C VAL A 136 -19.46 11.64 -14.07
N ALA A 137 -19.16 10.57 -14.80
CA ALA A 137 -18.75 9.29 -14.21
C ALA A 137 -17.45 9.39 -13.39
N GLY A 138 -16.48 10.21 -13.83
CA GLY A 138 -15.26 10.46 -13.07
C GLY A 138 -15.54 11.25 -11.79
N ARG A 139 -16.45 12.24 -11.84
CA ARG A 139 -16.88 12.98 -10.64
C ARG A 139 -17.56 12.10 -9.62
N GLU A 140 -18.44 11.21 -10.06
CA GLU A 140 -19.15 10.28 -9.18
C GLU A 140 -18.19 9.31 -8.49
N ARG A 141 -17.23 8.74 -9.24
CA ARG A 141 -16.21 7.84 -8.67
C ARG A 141 -15.31 8.56 -7.67
N VAL A 142 -14.76 9.71 -8.06
CA VAL A 142 -13.90 10.52 -7.18
C VAL A 142 -14.69 10.98 -5.95
N GLY A 143 -15.93 11.42 -6.13
CA GLY A 143 -16.76 11.87 -5.02
C GLY A 143 -17.07 10.75 -4.02
N SER A 144 -17.40 9.56 -4.50
CA SER A 144 -17.61 8.38 -3.66
C SER A 144 -16.35 8.02 -2.87
N LEU A 145 -15.17 8.07 -3.52
CA LEU A 145 -13.88 7.84 -2.88
C LEU A 145 -13.60 8.84 -1.76
N LEU A 146 -13.79 10.14 -2.03
CA LEU A 146 -13.50 11.21 -1.06
C LEU A 146 -14.40 11.14 0.17
N LEU A 147 -15.68 10.79 -0.02
CA LEU A 147 -16.61 10.63 1.09
C LEU A 147 -16.24 9.43 1.97
N ASP A 148 -15.90 8.28 1.37
CA ASP A 148 -15.53 7.07 2.10
C ASP A 148 -14.23 7.28 2.90
N ILE A 149 -13.19 7.81 2.27
CA ILE A 149 -11.92 8.11 2.94
C ILE A 149 -12.10 9.18 4.03
N GLY A 150 -12.84 10.24 3.73
CA GLY A 150 -13.10 11.32 4.69
C GLY A 150 -13.84 10.81 5.94
N ASP A 151 -14.77 9.86 5.79
CA ASP A 151 -15.43 9.23 6.93
C ASP A 151 -14.48 8.33 7.75
N VAL A 152 -13.59 7.57 7.09
CA VAL A 152 -12.56 6.77 7.77
C VAL A 152 -11.63 7.66 8.60
N MET A 153 -11.11 8.74 8.00
CA MET A 153 -10.24 9.71 8.67
C MET A 153 -10.94 10.34 9.88
N ALA A 154 -12.19 10.79 9.71
CA ALA A 154 -12.97 11.38 10.78
C ALA A 154 -13.21 10.39 11.93
N ARG A 155 -13.59 9.14 11.63
CA ARG A 155 -13.75 8.08 12.64
C ARG A 155 -12.46 7.81 13.40
N ASN A 156 -11.31 7.80 12.72
CA ASN A 156 -10.01 7.61 13.35
C ASN A 156 -9.62 8.77 14.29
N LEU A 157 -10.03 9.99 13.95
CA LEU A 157 -9.82 11.18 14.79
C LEU A 157 -10.69 11.12 16.06
N GLU A 158 -11.96 10.73 15.91
CA GLU A 158 -12.95 10.54 16.99
C GLU A 158 -12.58 9.39 17.93
N SER A 159 -12.26 8.22 17.36
CA SER A 159 -11.86 7.01 18.07
C SER A 159 -10.76 6.30 17.28
N PRO A 160 -9.50 6.31 17.75
CA PRO A 160 -8.37 5.72 17.04
C PRO A 160 -8.67 4.31 16.54
N LEU A 161 -8.52 4.11 15.24
CA LEU A 161 -8.69 2.81 14.61
C LEU A 161 -7.41 1.98 14.74
N PRO A 162 -7.50 0.64 14.75
CA PRO A 162 -6.33 -0.20 14.54
C PRO A 162 -5.58 0.21 13.27
N ARG A 163 -4.24 0.20 13.30
CA ARG A 163 -3.46 0.75 12.18
C ARG A 163 -3.76 0.05 10.85
N VAL A 164 -4.01 -1.26 10.88
CA VAL A 164 -4.44 -2.04 9.71
C VAL A 164 -5.77 -1.51 9.19
N ALA A 165 -6.80 -1.43 10.03
CA ALA A 165 -8.13 -0.95 9.63
C ALA A 165 -8.10 0.47 9.05
N TYR A 166 -7.32 1.37 9.65
CA TYR A 166 -7.11 2.71 9.10
C TYR A 166 -6.44 2.65 7.72
N SER A 167 -5.35 1.87 7.58
CA SER A 167 -4.60 1.74 6.32
C SER A 167 -5.46 1.18 5.18
N GLU A 168 -6.32 0.20 5.48
CA GLU A 168 -7.28 -0.37 4.53
C GLU A 168 -8.37 0.63 4.16
N GLY A 169 -8.85 1.40 5.14
CA GLY A 169 -9.90 2.41 4.94
C GLY A 169 -9.43 3.68 4.23
N VAL A 170 -8.13 3.99 4.22
CA VAL A 170 -7.58 5.13 3.47
C VAL A 170 -6.88 4.68 2.18
N LEU A 171 -5.63 4.22 2.25
CA LEU A 171 -4.86 3.83 1.06
C LEU A 171 -5.38 2.54 0.42
N GLY A 172 -6.03 1.65 1.16
CA GLY A 172 -6.71 0.50 0.60
C GLY A 172 -7.84 0.93 -0.34
N ARG A 173 -8.65 1.93 0.04
CA ARG A 173 -9.71 2.51 -0.81
C ARG A 173 -9.14 3.20 -2.04
N VAL A 174 -8.06 3.98 -1.88
CA VAL A 174 -7.36 4.61 -3.01
C VAL A 174 -6.84 3.55 -3.98
N THR A 175 -6.24 2.48 -3.46
CA THR A 175 -5.70 1.40 -4.30
C THR A 175 -6.82 0.64 -5.00
N HIS A 176 -7.92 0.35 -4.30
CA HIS A 176 -9.10 -0.28 -4.86
C HIS A 176 -9.63 0.53 -6.05
N TYR A 177 -9.86 1.82 -5.82
CA TYR A 177 -10.26 2.78 -6.85
C TYR A 177 -9.27 2.80 -8.03
N ALA A 178 -7.96 2.85 -7.77
CA ALA A 178 -6.98 2.87 -8.84
C ALA A 178 -6.99 1.57 -9.66
N CYS A 179 -7.19 0.42 -9.03
CA CYS A 179 -7.26 -0.87 -9.70
C CYS A 179 -8.54 -1.03 -10.53
N THR A 180 -9.70 -0.60 -10.01
CA THR A 180 -10.96 -0.65 -10.78
C THR A 180 -10.91 0.24 -12.03
N LEU A 181 -10.17 1.36 -11.98
CA LEU A 181 -9.98 2.23 -13.14
C LEU A 181 -9.15 1.60 -14.28
N VAL A 182 -8.24 0.68 -13.97
CA VAL A 182 -7.24 0.20 -14.94
C VAL A 182 -7.38 -1.26 -15.32
N ALA A 183 -8.10 -2.03 -14.52
CA ALA A 183 -8.19 -3.48 -14.63
C ALA A 183 -9.61 -3.95 -14.31
N GLU A 184 -10.57 -3.46 -15.08
CA GLU A 184 -11.97 -3.89 -15.04
C GLU A 184 -12.06 -5.42 -15.19
N GLU A 185 -12.86 -6.07 -14.35
CA GLU A 185 -13.08 -7.53 -14.34
C GLU A 185 -11.82 -8.39 -14.12
N ALA A 186 -10.74 -7.84 -13.53
CA ALA A 186 -9.53 -8.64 -13.29
C ALA A 186 -9.74 -9.79 -12.28
N CYS A 187 -10.65 -9.62 -11.34
CA CYS A 187 -11.11 -10.59 -10.35
C CYS A 187 -12.48 -10.17 -9.80
N ALA A 188 -13.12 -11.02 -8.98
CA ALA A 188 -14.36 -10.66 -8.30
C ALA A 188 -14.14 -9.43 -7.39
N GLU A 189 -15.17 -8.58 -7.25
CA GLU A 189 -15.10 -7.33 -6.49
C GLU A 189 -14.66 -7.54 -5.03
N ALA A 190 -15.16 -8.60 -4.37
CA ALA A 190 -14.79 -8.93 -3.00
C ALA A 190 -13.28 -9.24 -2.88
N ASP A 191 -12.77 -10.03 -3.83
CA ASP A 191 -11.35 -10.40 -3.89
C ASP A 191 -10.48 -9.17 -4.19
N LEU A 192 -10.90 -8.35 -5.15
CA LEU A 192 -10.17 -7.13 -5.50
C LEU A 192 -10.05 -6.21 -4.28
N ARG A 193 -11.14 -6.03 -3.54
CA ARG A 193 -11.17 -5.22 -2.33
C ARG A 193 -10.24 -5.75 -1.25
N GLU A 194 -10.22 -7.06 -1.02
CA GLU A 194 -9.35 -7.67 -0.01
C GLU A 194 -7.86 -7.54 -0.39
N LEU A 195 -7.53 -7.80 -1.66
CA LEU A 195 -6.16 -7.74 -2.16
C LEU A 195 -5.62 -6.29 -2.25
N THR A 196 -6.46 -5.33 -2.64
CA THR A 196 -6.09 -3.91 -2.70
C THR A 196 -5.95 -3.30 -1.30
N ALA A 197 -6.72 -3.80 -0.31
CA ALA A 197 -6.54 -3.45 1.10
C ALA A 197 -5.13 -3.83 1.59
N CYS A 198 -4.59 -4.99 1.19
CA CYS A 198 -3.23 -5.40 1.50
C CYS A 198 -2.19 -4.42 0.95
N VAL A 199 -2.35 -3.96 -0.28
CA VAL A 199 -1.47 -2.93 -0.88
C VAL A 199 -1.59 -1.60 -0.14
N GLY A 200 -2.79 -1.23 0.31
CA GLY A 200 -3.02 -0.09 1.19
C GLY A 200 -2.20 -0.17 2.48
N VAL A 201 -2.22 -1.31 3.15
CA VAL A 201 -1.39 -1.58 4.35
C VAL A 201 0.10 -1.44 4.04
N ILE A 202 0.58 -2.02 2.94
CA ILE A 202 2.00 -1.92 2.53
C ILE A 202 2.40 -0.47 2.30
N ALA A 203 1.58 0.28 1.56
CA ALA A 203 1.86 1.67 1.22
C ALA A 203 1.84 2.57 2.47
N GLN A 204 0.89 2.35 3.38
CA GLN A 204 0.80 3.11 4.62
C GLN A 204 2.00 2.83 5.54
N ALA A 205 2.35 1.56 5.70
CA ALA A 205 3.55 1.14 6.42
C ALA A 205 4.84 1.79 5.85
N ALA A 206 4.94 1.90 4.52
CA ALA A 206 6.07 2.58 3.88
C ALA A 206 6.07 4.10 4.16
N ASN A 207 4.91 4.74 4.22
CA ASN A 207 4.77 6.14 4.62
C ASN A 207 5.20 6.31 6.09
N ASP A 208 4.65 5.50 7.00
CA ASP A 208 4.94 5.56 8.44
C ASP A 208 6.42 5.37 8.72
N LEU A 209 7.05 4.43 8.02
CA LEU A 209 8.50 4.32 8.01
C LEU A 209 9.10 5.61 7.51
N ARG A 210 8.87 6.03 6.28
CA ARG A 210 9.53 7.23 5.73
C ARG A 210 9.42 8.45 6.66
N ASP A 211 8.29 8.59 7.33
CA ASP A 211 7.93 9.77 8.09
C ASP A 211 8.30 9.66 9.58
N GLY A 212 8.66 8.46 10.05
CA GLY A 212 9.22 8.26 11.39
C GLY A 212 8.17 8.25 12.49
N GLU A 213 7.02 7.62 12.21
CA GLU A 213 5.85 7.62 13.08
C GLU A 213 5.99 6.69 14.30
N LEU A 214 6.96 6.96 15.18
CA LEU A 214 7.27 6.12 16.36
C LEU A 214 6.05 5.91 17.27
N ALA A 215 5.31 6.99 17.53
CA ALA A 215 4.18 6.99 18.45
C ALA A 215 3.03 6.08 18.00
N LEU A 216 2.78 5.97 16.68
CA LEU A 216 1.73 5.12 16.14
C LEU A 216 1.98 3.62 16.37
N TYR A 217 3.25 3.26 16.58
CA TYR A 217 3.68 1.88 16.79
C TYR A 217 4.06 1.58 18.24
N GLY A 218 4.04 2.59 19.12
CA GLY A 218 4.44 2.45 20.53
C GLY A 218 5.92 2.06 20.71
N VAL A 219 6.78 2.48 19.77
CA VAL A 219 8.21 2.13 19.75
C VAL A 219 9.08 3.32 20.16
N ALA A 220 10.24 3.02 20.74
CA ALA A 220 11.14 4.04 21.27
C ALA A 220 12.01 4.68 20.19
N ASP A 221 12.36 3.92 19.15
CA ASP A 221 13.30 4.36 18.14
C ASP A 221 13.01 3.85 16.72
N ARG A 222 13.85 4.34 15.81
CA ARG A 222 13.73 4.07 14.38
C ARG A 222 14.00 2.60 14.01
N ALA A 223 14.89 1.93 14.73
CA ALA A 223 15.23 0.54 14.47
C ALA A 223 14.06 -0.37 14.89
N GLU A 224 13.45 -0.08 16.05
CA GLU A 224 12.24 -0.74 16.52
C GLU A 224 11.07 -0.52 15.55
N LEU A 225 10.84 0.72 15.10
CA LEU A 225 9.84 1.02 14.06
C LEU A 225 10.06 0.18 12.80
N THR A 226 11.31 0.12 12.33
CA THR A 226 11.68 -0.64 11.13
C THR A 226 11.37 -2.12 11.29
N ARG A 227 11.73 -2.71 12.43
CA ARG A 227 11.42 -4.11 12.75
C ARG A 227 9.91 -4.34 12.84
N ALA A 228 9.21 -3.50 13.58
CA ALA A 228 7.76 -3.59 13.82
C ALA A 228 6.94 -3.47 12.53
N VAL A 229 7.39 -2.63 11.59
CA VAL A 229 6.75 -2.50 10.28
C VAL A 229 7.06 -3.70 9.40
N MET A 230 8.33 -4.07 9.25
CA MET A 230 8.73 -5.12 8.32
C MET A 230 8.11 -6.49 8.67
N LEU A 231 7.95 -6.81 9.96
CA LEU A 231 7.27 -8.04 10.38
C LEU A 231 5.77 -8.03 10.04
N ARG A 232 5.11 -6.87 10.17
CA ARG A 232 3.69 -6.71 9.81
C ARG A 232 3.42 -6.76 8.30
N LEU A 233 4.45 -6.62 7.46
CA LEU A 233 4.31 -6.67 6.00
C LEU A 233 4.19 -8.09 5.45
N LEU A 234 4.48 -9.13 6.24
CA LEU A 234 4.44 -10.53 5.80
C LEU A 234 3.11 -10.93 5.17
N ALA A 235 2.01 -10.81 5.91
CA ALA A 235 0.69 -11.18 5.40
C ALA A 235 0.22 -10.27 4.25
N PRO A 236 0.29 -8.92 4.35
CA PRO A 236 -0.05 -8.03 3.24
C PRO A 236 0.76 -8.28 1.96
N ALA A 237 2.04 -8.65 2.06
CA ALA A 237 2.88 -8.93 0.90
C ALA A 237 2.33 -10.09 0.06
N LEU A 238 1.84 -11.17 0.70
CA LEU A 238 1.19 -12.28 0.00
C LEU A 238 -0.01 -11.78 -0.84
N GLY A 239 -0.85 -10.93 -0.25
CA GLY A 239 -1.99 -10.32 -0.94
C GLY A 239 -1.55 -9.40 -2.10
N GLY A 240 -0.50 -8.61 -1.89
CA GLY A 240 0.08 -7.77 -2.94
C GLY A 240 0.59 -8.59 -4.13
N PHE A 241 1.27 -9.72 -3.90
CA PHE A 241 1.73 -10.60 -4.97
C PHE A 241 0.58 -11.30 -5.68
N ALA A 242 -0.41 -11.81 -4.93
CA ALA A 242 -1.63 -12.39 -5.49
C ALA A 242 -2.40 -11.38 -6.38
N LEU A 243 -2.42 -10.11 -5.99
CA LEU A 243 -3.00 -9.02 -6.80
C LEU A 243 -2.21 -8.81 -8.10
N LEU A 244 -0.89 -8.64 -8.00
CA LEU A 244 -0.03 -8.37 -9.16
C LEU A 244 -0.07 -9.49 -10.20
N ALA A 245 -0.17 -10.74 -9.75
CA ALA A 245 -0.34 -11.90 -10.62
C ALA A 245 -1.62 -11.83 -11.47
N ARG A 246 -2.70 -11.27 -10.90
CA ARG A 246 -4.01 -11.13 -11.54
C ARG A 246 -4.08 -9.90 -12.45
N LEU A 247 -3.62 -8.75 -11.95
CA LEU A 247 -3.74 -7.47 -12.64
C LEU A 247 -2.84 -7.38 -13.87
N GLY A 248 -1.59 -7.86 -13.78
CA GLY A 248 -0.60 -7.69 -14.84
C GLY A 248 -1.06 -8.17 -16.21
N PRO A 249 -1.46 -9.46 -16.36
CA PRO A 249 -1.95 -10.00 -17.61
C PRO A 249 -3.28 -9.37 -18.08
N ARG A 250 -4.12 -8.89 -17.14
CA ARG A 250 -5.49 -8.43 -17.40
C ARG A 250 -5.62 -6.93 -17.59
N THR A 251 -4.56 -6.15 -17.39
CA THR A 251 -4.57 -4.70 -17.61
C THR A 251 -4.23 -4.39 -19.07
N PRO A 252 -5.20 -4.01 -19.93
CA PRO A 252 -4.93 -3.79 -21.34
C PRO A 252 -4.01 -2.59 -21.56
N ASN A 253 -4.21 -1.53 -20.78
CA ASN A 253 -3.50 -0.26 -20.95
C ASN A 253 -2.01 -0.39 -20.55
N PRO A 254 -1.06 -0.20 -21.50
CA PRO A 254 0.37 -0.33 -21.20
C PRO A 254 0.88 0.76 -20.23
N GLY A 255 0.27 1.94 -20.24
CA GLY A 255 0.57 3.02 -19.30
C GLY A 255 0.15 2.68 -17.87
N ALA A 256 -1.01 2.06 -17.70
CA ALA A 256 -1.44 1.57 -16.39
C ALA A 256 -0.56 0.42 -15.88
N ARG A 257 -0.20 -0.54 -16.75
CA ARG A 257 0.80 -1.57 -16.42
C ARG A 257 2.14 -0.96 -16.01
N ALA A 258 2.58 0.08 -16.71
CA ALA A 258 3.81 0.81 -16.35
C ALA A 258 3.68 1.47 -14.97
N ALA A 259 2.57 2.13 -14.68
CA ALA A 259 2.31 2.75 -13.38
C ALA A 259 2.38 1.73 -12.24
N MET A 260 1.67 0.59 -12.37
CA MET A 260 1.69 -0.49 -11.37
C MET A 260 3.09 -1.10 -11.18
N ALA A 261 3.79 -1.41 -12.28
CA ALA A 261 5.14 -1.95 -12.20
C ALA A 261 6.10 -0.95 -11.53
N TYR A 262 6.01 0.34 -11.87
CA TYR A 262 6.84 1.38 -11.28
C TYR A 262 6.59 1.52 -9.78
N MET A 263 5.33 1.58 -9.34
CA MET A 263 4.97 1.63 -7.92
C MET A 263 5.47 0.39 -7.17
N THR A 264 5.23 -0.80 -7.71
CA THR A 264 5.70 -2.06 -7.11
C THR A 264 7.21 -2.08 -6.91
N ILE A 265 7.97 -1.74 -7.96
CA ILE A 265 9.43 -1.74 -7.94
C ILE A 265 9.97 -0.71 -6.95
N THR A 266 9.41 0.50 -6.94
CA THR A 266 9.93 1.60 -6.11
C THR A 266 9.54 1.44 -4.64
N THR A 267 8.31 1.02 -4.32
CA THR A 267 7.88 0.72 -2.95
C THR A 267 8.68 -0.43 -2.36
N THR A 268 8.84 -1.53 -3.10
CA THR A 268 9.66 -2.67 -2.65
C THR A 268 11.12 -2.28 -2.48
N GLY A 269 11.67 -1.49 -3.41
CA GLY A 269 13.03 -0.97 -3.30
C GLY A 269 13.24 -0.08 -2.08
N PHE A 270 12.28 0.76 -1.73
CA PHE A 270 12.31 1.55 -0.50
C PHE A 270 12.35 0.63 0.73
N LEU A 271 11.41 -0.30 0.86
CA LEU A 271 11.31 -1.22 1.99
C LEU A 271 12.59 -2.06 2.14
N CYS A 272 13.11 -2.64 1.06
CA CYS A 272 14.37 -3.38 1.08
C CYS A 272 15.53 -2.50 1.58
N SER A 273 15.59 -1.24 1.13
CA SER A 273 16.66 -0.32 1.53
C SER A 273 16.62 0.04 3.02
N THR A 274 15.43 0.09 3.63
CA THR A 274 15.30 0.41 5.07
C THR A 274 16.00 -0.60 5.98
N VAL A 275 16.13 -1.84 5.52
CA VAL A 275 16.83 -2.93 6.22
C VAL A 275 18.16 -3.27 5.57
N GLY A 276 18.59 -2.49 4.57
CA GLY A 276 19.83 -2.71 3.80
C GLY A 276 19.79 -3.91 2.85
N ALA A 277 18.64 -4.54 2.63
CA ALA A 277 18.49 -5.67 1.71
C ALA A 277 18.64 -5.22 0.23
N PRO A 278 19.01 -6.14 -0.69
CA PRO A 278 19.13 -5.81 -2.11
C PRO A 278 17.82 -5.29 -2.70
N VAL A 279 17.87 -4.13 -3.35
CA VAL A 279 16.72 -3.60 -4.10
C VAL A 279 16.45 -4.42 -5.37
N PRO A 280 15.18 -4.56 -5.81
CA PRO A 280 14.85 -5.37 -6.97
C PRO A 280 15.49 -4.84 -8.23
N TYR A 281 15.47 -3.52 -8.46
CA TYR A 281 16.06 -2.91 -9.64
C TYR A 281 16.76 -1.59 -9.31
N ARG A 282 18.02 -1.45 -9.76
CA ARG A 282 18.77 -0.18 -9.66
C ARG A 282 18.23 0.91 -10.60
N ARG A 283 17.56 0.51 -11.69
CA ARG A 283 16.97 1.42 -12.69
C ARG A 283 15.46 1.13 -12.83
N PRO A 284 14.61 1.68 -11.93
CA PRO A 284 13.18 1.37 -11.90
C PRO A 284 12.48 1.62 -13.24
N ILE A 285 12.75 2.74 -13.90
CA ILE A 285 12.12 3.11 -15.18
C ILE A 285 12.42 2.09 -16.29
N GLY A 286 13.67 1.62 -16.38
CA GLY A 286 14.03 0.61 -17.37
C GLY A 286 13.37 -0.74 -17.09
N ALA A 287 13.27 -1.12 -15.83
CA ALA A 287 12.58 -2.34 -15.41
C ALA A 287 11.06 -2.26 -15.67
N THR A 288 10.45 -1.11 -15.38
CA THR A 288 9.06 -0.81 -15.72
C THR A 288 8.82 -0.97 -17.23
N ALA A 289 9.67 -0.37 -18.07
CA ALA A 289 9.55 -0.48 -19.52
C ALA A 289 9.60 -1.94 -19.98
N LEU A 290 10.51 -2.75 -19.41
CA LEU A 290 10.61 -4.17 -19.72
C LEU A 290 9.37 -4.96 -19.28
N ALA A 291 8.84 -4.69 -18.08
CA ALA A 291 7.70 -5.40 -17.52
C ALA A 291 6.42 -5.27 -18.38
N VAL A 292 6.27 -4.15 -19.10
CA VAL A 292 5.11 -3.89 -19.96
C VAL A 292 5.19 -4.60 -21.31
N LEU A 293 6.39 -5.01 -21.77
CA LEU A 293 6.58 -5.59 -23.10
C LEU A 293 5.88 -6.93 -23.30
N SER A 294 5.78 -7.76 -22.25
CA SER A 294 5.09 -9.06 -22.35
C SER A 294 4.69 -9.61 -20.98
N PRO A 295 3.68 -10.51 -20.91
CA PRO A 295 3.31 -11.20 -19.67
C PRO A 295 4.49 -11.96 -19.04
N ALA A 296 5.39 -12.54 -19.84
CA ALA A 296 6.58 -13.21 -19.33
C ALA A 296 7.57 -12.24 -18.64
N ARG A 297 7.70 -11.00 -19.15
CA ARG A 297 8.52 -9.98 -18.50
C ARG A 297 7.86 -9.43 -17.23
N TRP A 298 6.54 -9.35 -17.21
CA TRP A 298 5.78 -9.03 -16.00
C TRP A 298 6.00 -10.09 -14.92
N ALA A 299 5.82 -11.38 -15.24
CA ALA A 299 6.02 -12.47 -14.29
C ALA A 299 7.45 -12.47 -13.70
N LYS A 300 8.48 -12.26 -14.54
CA LYS A 300 9.87 -12.09 -14.09
C LYS A 300 10.08 -10.89 -13.18
N MET A 301 9.30 -9.82 -13.36
CA MET A 301 9.33 -8.66 -12.47
C MET A 301 8.74 -9.00 -11.11
N VAL A 302 7.57 -9.66 -11.08
CA VAL A 302 6.92 -10.10 -9.84
C VAL A 302 7.82 -11.06 -9.06
N GLU A 303 8.35 -12.10 -9.71
CA GLU A 303 9.26 -13.09 -9.10
C GLU A 303 10.50 -12.42 -8.47
N ARG A 304 11.07 -11.42 -9.15
CA ARG A 304 12.24 -10.71 -8.65
C ARG A 304 11.91 -9.78 -7.49
N VAL A 305 10.74 -9.13 -7.52
CA VAL A 305 10.26 -8.30 -6.41
C VAL A 305 9.99 -9.17 -5.19
N GLN A 306 9.34 -10.32 -5.35
CA GLN A 306 9.08 -11.30 -4.29
C GLN A 306 10.38 -11.76 -3.62
N ARG A 307 11.37 -12.21 -4.39
CA ARG A 307 12.67 -12.62 -3.84
C ARG A 307 13.38 -11.52 -3.04
N CYS A 308 13.25 -10.26 -3.46
CA CYS A 308 13.82 -9.14 -2.71
C CYS A 308 13.04 -8.85 -1.42
N ALA A 309 11.72 -8.96 -1.44
CA ALA A 309 10.89 -8.82 -0.24
C ALA A 309 11.23 -9.94 0.78
N ASP A 310 11.35 -11.18 0.33
CA ASP A 310 11.75 -12.31 1.18
C ASP A 310 13.12 -12.08 1.81
N ALA A 311 14.11 -11.65 1.02
CA ALA A 311 15.44 -11.32 1.51
C ALA A 311 15.42 -10.17 2.55
N ALA A 312 14.52 -9.20 2.40
CA ALA A 312 14.35 -8.12 3.36
C ALA A 312 13.75 -8.61 4.69
N VAL A 313 12.74 -9.47 4.63
CA VAL A 313 12.16 -10.14 5.80
C VAL A 313 13.24 -10.95 6.53
N HIS A 314 14.00 -11.77 5.80
CA HIS A 314 15.05 -12.60 6.39
C HIS A 314 16.09 -11.77 7.12
N ARG A 315 16.51 -10.65 6.56
CA ARG A 315 17.48 -9.77 7.22
C ARG A 315 16.94 -9.14 8.52
N VAL A 316 15.65 -8.84 8.57
CA VAL A 316 15.02 -8.34 9.81
C VAL A 316 15.02 -9.43 10.88
N LEU A 317 14.78 -10.68 10.50
CA LEU A 317 14.84 -11.82 11.41
C LEU A 317 16.30 -12.10 11.85
N ASP A 318 17.27 -12.04 10.94
CA ASP A 318 18.70 -12.26 11.23
C ASP A 318 19.28 -11.25 12.25
N THR A 319 18.74 -10.02 12.25
CA THR A 319 19.18 -8.95 13.15
C THR A 319 18.50 -8.98 14.51
N SER A 320 17.60 -9.94 14.74
CA SER A 320 17.02 -10.18 16.06
C SER A 320 18.03 -10.98 16.91
N PRO A 321 18.49 -10.46 18.06
CA PRO A 321 19.50 -11.11 18.90
C PRO A 321 19.08 -12.50 19.43
N GLU A 322 17.79 -12.82 19.35
CA GLU A 322 17.21 -14.11 19.75
C GLU A 322 17.37 -15.22 18.68
N LEU A 323 17.77 -14.90 17.43
CA LEU A 323 17.49 -15.78 16.27
C LEU A 323 18.69 -16.34 15.53
N GLY A 324 19.90 -15.81 15.74
CA GLY A 324 21.12 -16.29 15.08
C GLY A 324 21.06 -16.28 13.54
N THR A 325 22.16 -16.70 12.91
CA THR A 325 22.25 -16.81 11.44
C THR A 325 21.81 -18.21 10.99
N GLY A 326 20.78 -18.30 10.14
CA GLY A 326 20.19 -19.57 9.68
C GLY A 326 19.83 -19.60 8.19
N SER A 327 19.72 -20.82 7.63
CA SER A 327 19.70 -21.19 6.20
C SER A 327 18.39 -20.93 5.40
N ASP A 328 18.49 -21.01 4.07
CA ASP A 328 17.58 -20.70 2.95
C ASP A 328 16.26 -21.52 2.81
N ALA A 329 15.84 -22.33 3.78
CA ALA A 329 14.68 -23.23 3.61
C ALA A 329 13.33 -22.46 3.53
N ALA A 330 13.05 -21.59 4.49
CA ALA A 330 11.86 -20.73 4.49
C ALA A 330 11.87 -19.74 3.30
N ALA A 331 13.04 -19.23 2.92
CA ALA A 331 13.22 -18.36 1.75
C ALA A 331 12.82 -19.07 0.45
N ARG A 332 13.18 -20.35 0.32
CA ARG A 332 12.80 -21.18 -0.82
C ARG A 332 11.31 -21.48 -0.84
N LEU A 333 10.66 -21.68 0.32
CA LEU A 333 9.22 -21.92 0.39
C LEU A 333 8.41 -20.68 0.01
N LEU A 334 8.72 -19.52 0.60
CA LEU A 334 8.06 -18.25 0.27
C LEU A 334 8.32 -17.84 -1.19
N GLY A 335 9.52 -18.10 -1.71
CA GLY A 335 9.89 -17.81 -3.09
C GLY A 335 9.41 -18.85 -4.13
N ALA A 336 8.99 -20.04 -3.71
CA ALA A 336 8.48 -21.10 -4.60
C ALA A 336 6.96 -21.04 -4.80
N VAL A 337 6.26 -20.18 -4.06
CA VAL A 337 4.83 -19.94 -4.24
C VAL A 337 4.61 -19.27 -5.60
N ASP A 338 4.01 -19.98 -6.55
CA ASP A 338 3.57 -19.42 -7.82
C ASP A 338 2.44 -18.41 -7.55
N PRO A 339 2.65 -17.09 -7.79
CA PRO A 339 1.62 -16.09 -7.55
C PRO A 339 0.32 -16.33 -8.35
N GLY A 340 0.40 -17.08 -9.46
CA GLY A 340 -0.74 -17.45 -10.30
C GLY A 340 -1.65 -18.53 -9.71
N THR A 341 -1.18 -19.31 -8.73
CA THR A 341 -1.96 -20.38 -8.07
C THR A 341 -2.52 -19.96 -6.71
N LEU A 342 -2.13 -18.77 -6.23
CA LEU A 342 -2.56 -18.24 -4.94
C LEU A 342 -4.08 -18.01 -4.88
N SER A 343 -4.69 -18.36 -3.75
CA SER A 343 -6.09 -18.01 -3.45
C SER A 343 -6.29 -16.50 -3.57
N PRO A 344 -7.44 -16.04 -4.13
CA PRO A 344 -7.75 -14.62 -4.16
C PRO A 344 -8.19 -14.08 -2.79
N ALA A 345 -8.53 -14.96 -1.85
CA ALA A 345 -8.94 -14.60 -0.49
C ALA A 345 -7.74 -14.66 0.46
N MET A 346 -7.60 -13.70 1.38
CA MET A 346 -6.43 -13.63 2.26
C MET A 346 -6.43 -14.71 3.33
N VAL A 347 -7.60 -15.06 3.88
CA VAL A 347 -7.65 -16.08 4.95
C VAL A 347 -7.10 -17.43 4.47
N PRO A 348 -7.55 -18.03 3.34
CA PRO A 348 -6.92 -19.23 2.80
C PRO A 348 -5.44 -19.01 2.48
N LEU A 349 -5.09 -17.88 1.84
CA LEU A 349 -3.70 -17.56 1.50
C LEU A 349 -2.76 -17.63 2.70
N ILE A 350 -3.16 -17.01 3.82
CA ILE A 350 -2.38 -16.96 5.05
C ILE A 350 -2.35 -18.33 5.71
N VAL A 351 -3.50 -19.00 5.86
CA VAL A 351 -3.58 -20.32 6.49
C VAL A 351 -2.75 -21.35 5.71
N ASP A 352 -2.94 -21.43 4.39
CA ASP A 352 -2.24 -22.40 3.53
C ASP A 352 -0.72 -22.18 3.57
N THR A 353 -0.27 -20.92 3.52
CA THR A 353 1.15 -20.57 3.61
C THR A 353 1.71 -20.88 5.00
N THR A 354 0.96 -20.59 6.06
CA THR A 354 1.33 -20.92 7.45
C THR A 354 1.54 -22.43 7.60
N PHE A 355 0.60 -23.26 7.14
CA PHE A 355 0.74 -24.70 7.23
C PHE A 355 1.76 -25.27 6.25
N ALA A 356 2.03 -24.62 5.11
CA ALA A 356 3.15 -25.01 4.24
C ALA A 356 4.50 -24.83 4.95
N LEU A 357 4.65 -23.77 5.75
CA LEU A 357 5.84 -23.57 6.59
C LEU A 357 5.91 -24.58 7.73
N VAL A 358 4.79 -24.84 8.42
CA VAL A 358 4.75 -25.86 9.48
C VAL A 358 5.11 -27.25 8.95
N ARG A 359 4.63 -27.63 7.76
CA ARG A 359 4.97 -28.91 7.11
C ARG A 359 6.44 -29.03 6.70
N ALA A 360 7.16 -27.92 6.61
CA ALA A 360 8.58 -27.92 6.30
C ALA A 360 9.45 -28.09 7.56
N LEU A 361 8.86 -28.03 8.76
CA LEU A 361 9.53 -28.36 10.01
C LEU A 361 9.72 -29.88 10.13
N PRO A 362 10.69 -30.34 10.94
CA PRO A 362 10.85 -31.76 11.25
C PRO A 362 9.55 -32.39 11.78
N GLU A 363 9.26 -33.63 11.36
CA GLU A 363 8.11 -34.42 11.85
C GLU A 363 8.29 -34.87 13.31
N GLU A 364 9.54 -35.01 13.75
CA GLU A 364 9.87 -35.38 15.13
C GLU A 364 9.51 -34.24 16.10
N PRO A 365 9.11 -34.56 17.36
CA PRO A 365 8.84 -33.55 18.37
C PRO A 365 10.00 -32.57 18.51
N LEU A 366 9.71 -31.28 18.28
CA LEU A 366 10.65 -30.17 18.42
C LEU A 366 11.05 -30.00 19.89
N THR A 367 11.95 -30.88 20.34
CA THR A 367 12.44 -30.98 21.71
C THR A 367 13.94 -30.68 21.75
N GLY A 368 14.39 -30.01 22.81
CA GLY A 368 15.80 -29.60 22.95
C GLY A 368 16.16 -28.34 22.15
N THR A 369 17.43 -28.22 21.74
CA THR A 369 17.95 -27.05 21.03
C THR A 369 17.57 -27.10 19.55
N LEU A 370 16.66 -26.22 19.13
CA LEU A 370 16.23 -26.12 17.74
C LEU A 370 17.29 -25.48 16.84
N SER A 371 17.30 -25.84 15.57
CA SER A 371 18.14 -25.15 14.60
C SER A 371 17.60 -23.74 14.35
N ALA A 372 18.49 -22.80 14.02
CA ALA A 372 18.08 -21.43 13.65
C ALA A 372 17.13 -21.40 12.43
N ALA A 373 17.16 -22.42 11.57
CA ALA A 373 16.27 -22.54 10.42
C ALA A 373 14.84 -22.95 10.84
N ASP A 374 14.71 -23.83 11.84
CA ASP A 374 13.42 -24.28 12.35
C ASP A 374 12.74 -23.17 13.15
N ILE A 375 13.49 -22.51 14.05
CA ILE A 375 13.02 -21.34 14.80
C ILE A 375 12.47 -20.27 13.85
N ARG A 376 13.20 -19.98 12.77
CA ARG A 376 12.78 -19.02 11.76
C ARG A 376 11.50 -19.41 11.06
N THR A 377 11.40 -20.67 10.65
CA THR A 377 10.23 -21.19 9.94
C THR A 377 8.99 -21.11 10.83
N MET A 378 9.14 -21.47 12.11
CA MET A 378 8.09 -21.31 13.13
C MET A 378 7.69 -19.85 13.29
N MET A 379 8.66 -18.93 13.44
CA MET A 379 8.34 -17.51 13.62
C MET A 379 7.63 -16.88 12.43
N ILE A 380 8.01 -17.23 11.20
CA ILE A 380 7.32 -16.73 10.00
C ILE A 380 5.89 -17.28 9.98
N ALA A 381 5.70 -18.57 10.31
CA ALA A 381 4.38 -19.18 10.42
C ALA A 381 3.53 -18.47 11.50
N ASP A 382 4.09 -18.21 12.68
CA ASP A 382 3.42 -17.48 13.76
C ASP A 382 3.05 -16.07 13.34
N HIS A 383 3.97 -15.31 12.73
CA HIS A 383 3.69 -13.96 12.24
C HIS A 383 2.60 -13.93 11.17
N LEU A 384 2.56 -14.92 10.28
CA LEU A 384 1.46 -15.06 9.32
C LEU A 384 0.13 -15.34 10.04
N ALA A 385 0.12 -16.26 11.00
CA ALA A 385 -1.08 -16.58 11.78
C ALA A 385 -1.61 -15.37 12.56
N PHE A 386 -0.73 -14.63 13.24
CA PHE A 386 -1.08 -13.36 13.91
C PHE A 386 -1.56 -12.31 12.90
N GLY A 387 -0.95 -12.25 11.72
CA GLY A 387 -1.40 -11.38 10.64
C GLY A 387 -2.84 -11.66 10.18
N ALA A 388 -3.34 -12.89 10.29
CA ALA A 388 -4.76 -13.17 10.04
C ALA A 388 -5.67 -12.63 11.16
N LEU A 389 -5.22 -12.68 12.41
CA LEU A 389 -5.97 -12.16 13.57
C LEU A 389 -6.09 -10.63 13.53
N ASP A 390 -5.01 -9.93 13.17
CA ASP A 390 -4.96 -8.47 13.08
C ASP A 390 -5.94 -7.88 12.04
N ARG A 391 -6.44 -8.72 11.13
CA ARG A 391 -7.41 -8.36 10.09
C ARG A 391 -8.86 -8.61 10.49
N LEU A 392 -9.10 -9.23 11.64
CA LEU A 392 -10.45 -9.46 12.13
C LEU A 392 -11.08 -8.16 12.65
N PRO A 393 -12.38 -7.94 12.41
CA PRO A 393 -13.08 -6.81 13.00
C PRO A 393 -13.04 -6.90 14.53
N PRO A 394 -12.92 -5.77 15.25
CA PRO A 394 -12.97 -5.77 16.71
C PRO A 394 -14.28 -6.43 17.20
N ARG A 395 -14.16 -7.41 18.10
CA ARG A 395 -15.30 -8.15 18.67
C ARG A 395 -16.09 -9.01 17.67
N GLY A 396 -15.52 -9.32 16.50
CA GLY A 396 -16.12 -10.25 15.52
C GLY A 396 -16.02 -11.71 15.95
N ALA A 397 -16.96 -12.17 16.79
CA ALA A 397 -16.94 -13.52 17.34
C ALA A 397 -17.12 -14.60 16.26
N ASP A 398 -17.92 -14.32 15.23
CA ASP A 398 -18.18 -15.28 14.15
C ASP A 398 -17.00 -15.36 13.18
N GLU A 399 -16.35 -14.23 12.87
CA GLU A 399 -15.14 -14.18 12.05
C GLU A 399 -13.97 -14.87 12.77
N MET A 400 -13.84 -14.66 14.09
CA MET A 400 -12.87 -15.38 14.92
C MET A 400 -13.14 -16.89 14.90
N ARG A 401 -14.40 -17.32 15.06
CA ARG A 401 -14.77 -18.73 14.99
C ARG A 401 -14.46 -19.32 13.61
N ALA A 402 -14.77 -18.61 12.53
CA ALA A 402 -14.50 -19.05 11.16
C ALA A 402 -12.99 -19.20 10.91
N LEU A 403 -12.18 -18.24 11.37
CA LEU A 403 -10.72 -18.32 11.26
C LEU A 403 -10.17 -19.51 12.06
N ALA A 404 -10.61 -19.68 13.31
CA ALA A 404 -10.21 -20.79 14.17
C ALA A 404 -10.56 -22.15 13.54
N THR A 405 -11.77 -22.29 13.00
CA THR A 405 -12.20 -23.50 12.28
C THR A 405 -11.29 -23.80 11.10
N ARG A 406 -10.86 -22.79 10.33
CA ARG A 406 -9.94 -23.00 9.21
C ARG A 406 -8.55 -23.44 9.64
N PHE A 407 -8.00 -22.84 10.69
CA PHE A 407 -6.74 -23.32 11.27
C PHE A 407 -6.87 -24.76 11.76
N GLN A 408 -7.99 -25.12 12.41
CA GLN A 408 -8.25 -26.49 12.84
C GLN A 408 -8.35 -27.47 11.67
N LEU A 409 -9.11 -27.13 10.62
CA LEU A 409 -9.25 -27.99 9.44
C LEU A 409 -7.91 -28.20 8.73
N ALA A 410 -7.14 -27.13 8.52
CA ALA A 410 -5.82 -27.23 7.90
C ALA A 410 -4.85 -28.06 8.76
N ALA A 411 -4.91 -27.93 10.10
CA ALA A 411 -4.15 -28.80 11.00
C ALA A 411 -4.58 -30.28 10.91
N LEU A 412 -5.88 -30.55 10.78
CA LEU A 412 -6.36 -31.93 10.65
C LEU A 412 -5.96 -32.56 9.32
N GLU A 413 -6.00 -31.80 8.22
CA GLU A 413 -5.48 -32.21 6.91
C GLU A 413 -3.97 -32.50 6.94
N THR A 414 -3.23 -31.94 7.91
CA THR A 414 -1.80 -32.23 8.10
C THR A 414 -1.50 -33.53 8.85
N THR A 415 -2.52 -34.27 9.31
CA THR A 415 -2.31 -35.61 9.86
C THR A 415 -2.26 -36.58 8.67
N PRO A 416 -1.12 -37.23 8.35
CA PRO A 416 -1.14 -38.33 7.39
C PRO A 416 -2.13 -39.36 7.93
N GLY A 417 -2.93 -39.99 7.06
CA GLY A 417 -3.89 -41.01 7.45
C GLY A 417 -3.26 -42.10 8.30
N GLY A 418 -3.30 -41.92 9.62
CA GLY A 418 -3.16 -42.94 10.63
C GLY A 418 -4.56 -43.51 10.85
N ASP A 419 -4.66 -44.82 10.65
CA ASP A 419 -5.84 -45.66 10.79
C ASP A 419 -6.96 -45.05 11.64
N ARG A 420 -8.12 -44.85 11.01
CA ARG A 420 -9.38 -44.77 11.75
C ARG A 420 -9.61 -46.13 12.42
N PRO A 421 -10.00 -46.16 13.72
CA PRO A 421 -10.36 -47.41 14.39
C PRO A 421 -11.57 -48.10 13.74
#